data_AF-F0TBI5-F1
#
_entry.id   AF-F0TBI5-F1
#
_cell.length_a   1.000
_cell.length_b   1.000
_cell.length_c   1.000
_cell.angle_alpha   90.00
_cell.angle_beta   90.00
_cell.angle_gamma   90.00
#
_symmetry.space_group_name_H-M   'P 1'
#
loop_
_entity.id
_entity.type
_entity.pdbx_description
1 polymer ?
#
loop_
_entity_poly.entity_id
_entity_poly.type
_entity_poly.pdbx_seq_one_letter_code
_entity_poly.pdbx_strand_id
1 'polypeptide(L)'
;MENFKVNRGSDNRTFIETRSYKNLHKQLKTLKTRHGRIIHVVGAPGTGKSSNIYAAIKELGLNCYDLELGLMDPNADASKLMDQIYHDLKSGLNARSKSEIYHDLASFDALVIADKFHDTHLMNTEMVGYSLWTKTKGIGSLKFYILCMKEYLLNRKKYEEINIIIQTAWTVKLNKEKKDLFTDFGILSRFALAMLRLFFEVVEIRYSREETVEIVKSHVDADQKIIEAHIDELGNKPRLVCQAIKYES
;
A
#
# COMPACT_ATOMS: atom_id res chain seq x y z
N MET A 1 -17.13 7.15 -5.54
CA MET A 1 -15.83 7.02 -4.82
C MET A 1 -14.68 6.45 -5.68
N GLU A 2 -14.93 5.93 -6.89
CA GLU A 2 -14.01 5.00 -7.58
C GLU A 2 -13.15 5.61 -8.70
N ASN A 3 -13.54 6.75 -9.29
CA ASN A 3 -12.94 7.26 -10.54
C ASN A 3 -11.43 7.63 -10.50
N PHE A 4 -10.78 7.56 -9.34
CA PHE A 4 -9.37 7.94 -9.16
C PHE A 4 -8.56 6.91 -8.34
N LYS A 5 -9.12 5.72 -8.05
CA LYS A 5 -8.36 4.66 -7.38
C LYS A 5 -7.70 3.77 -8.42
N VAL A 6 -6.38 3.60 -8.33
CA VAL A 6 -5.59 2.73 -9.20
C VAL A 6 -5.43 1.39 -8.51
N ASN A 7 -5.98 0.34 -9.13
CA ASN A 7 -5.93 -1.02 -8.59
C ASN A 7 -4.96 -1.92 -9.39
N ARG A 8 -4.60 -1.52 -10.61
CA ARG A 8 -3.66 -2.21 -11.51
C ARG A 8 -2.86 -1.20 -12.35
N GLY A 9 -1.71 -1.60 -12.88
CA GLY A 9 -0.87 -0.74 -13.75
C GLY A 9 -1.52 -0.28 -15.06
N SER A 10 -2.63 -0.90 -15.46
CA SER A 10 -3.47 -0.50 -16.59
C SER A 10 -4.32 0.74 -16.33
N ASP A 11 -4.62 1.04 -15.05
CA ASP A 11 -5.61 2.06 -14.68
C ASP A 11 -5.01 3.48 -14.67
N ASN A 12 -3.69 3.57 -14.79
CA ASN A 12 -2.93 4.82 -14.63
C ASN A 12 -2.64 5.46 -16.00
N ARG A 13 -3.66 6.07 -16.62
CA ARG A 13 -3.57 6.66 -17.97
C ARG A 13 -2.78 7.98 -18.01
N THR A 14 -2.77 8.72 -16.91
CA THR A 14 -2.03 9.98 -16.77
C THR A 14 -1.27 9.95 -15.45
N PHE A 15 0.05 9.77 -15.50
CA PHE A 15 0.89 9.71 -14.30
C PHE A 15 1.93 10.84 -14.33
N ILE A 16 2.04 11.58 -13.23
CA ILE A 16 2.99 12.68 -13.07
C ILE A 16 4.18 12.18 -12.24
N GLU A 17 5.39 12.32 -12.78
CA GLU A 17 6.61 11.95 -12.08
C GLU A 17 6.97 12.95 -10.98
N THR A 18 6.66 12.59 -9.74
CA THR A 18 7.03 13.39 -8.57
C THR A 18 8.39 13.02 -7.99
N ARG A 19 8.88 13.83 -7.04
CA ARG A 19 10.09 13.48 -6.28
C ARG A 19 9.91 12.18 -5.48
N SER A 20 8.74 11.99 -4.85
CA SER A 20 8.43 10.74 -4.14
C SER A 20 8.43 9.53 -5.09
N TYR A 21 7.89 9.71 -6.30
CA TYR A 21 7.96 8.68 -7.34
C TYR A 21 9.40 8.33 -7.70
N LYS A 22 10.24 9.32 -8.00
CA LYS A 22 11.65 9.10 -8.37
C LYS A 22 12.42 8.35 -7.28
N ASN A 23 12.12 8.63 -6.00
CA ASN A 23 12.71 7.88 -4.89
C ASN A 23 12.22 6.42 -4.87
N LEU A 24 10.90 6.19 -4.99
CA LEU A 24 10.36 4.83 -5.08
C LEU A 24 10.96 4.06 -6.25
N HIS A 25 10.94 4.65 -7.45
CA HIS A 25 11.47 4.08 -8.67
C HIS A 25 12.94 3.66 -8.51
N LYS A 26 13.78 4.53 -7.91
CA LYS A 26 15.18 4.18 -7.60
C LYS A 26 15.29 2.95 -6.70
N GLN A 27 14.44 2.83 -5.68
CA GLN A 27 14.46 1.67 -4.79
C GLN A 27 13.99 0.40 -5.50
N LEU A 28 12.88 0.46 -6.25
CA LEU A 28 12.33 -0.69 -6.94
C LEU A 28 13.22 -1.18 -8.09
N LYS A 29 13.96 -0.29 -8.75
CA LYS A 29 14.91 -0.64 -9.82
C LYS A 29 15.93 -1.70 -9.37
N THR A 30 16.34 -1.67 -8.11
CA THR A 30 17.37 -2.58 -7.60
C THR A 30 16.84 -3.98 -7.27
N LEU A 31 15.52 -4.20 -7.30
CA LEU A 31 14.88 -5.49 -6.99
C LEU A 31 15.22 -6.60 -7.99
N LYS A 32 15.55 -6.25 -9.25
CA LYS A 32 16.04 -7.21 -10.25
C LYS A 32 17.40 -7.85 -9.94
N THR A 33 18.14 -7.24 -9.00
CA THR A 33 19.55 -7.57 -8.75
C THR A 33 19.86 -7.83 -7.28
N ARG A 34 18.89 -7.56 -6.39
CA ARG A 34 19.04 -7.68 -4.95
C ARG A 34 17.80 -8.36 -4.39
N HIS A 35 18.03 -9.32 -3.51
CA HIS A 35 16.99 -10.10 -2.83
C HIS A 35 16.89 -9.72 -1.35
N GLY A 36 15.84 -10.20 -0.69
CA GLY A 36 15.64 -10.05 0.76
C GLY A 36 15.24 -8.65 1.21
N ARG A 37 14.77 -7.80 0.30
CA ARG A 37 14.42 -6.41 0.60
C ARG A 37 12.95 -6.27 0.91
N ILE A 38 12.64 -5.64 2.03
CA ILE A 38 11.27 -5.29 2.41
C ILE A 38 11.11 -3.77 2.31
N ILE A 39 10.36 -3.32 1.31
CA ILE A 39 10.10 -1.91 1.02
C ILE A 39 8.70 -1.56 1.49
N HIS A 40 8.60 -0.75 2.53
CA HIS A 40 7.36 -0.17 3.02
C HIS A 40 7.07 1.17 2.33
N VAL A 41 5.99 1.21 1.57
CA VAL A 41 5.47 2.43 0.94
C VAL A 41 4.38 3.02 1.85
N VAL A 42 4.68 4.18 2.43
CA VAL A 42 3.84 4.87 3.41
C VAL A 42 3.40 6.24 2.89
N GLY A 43 2.35 6.80 3.49
CA GLY A 43 1.80 8.09 3.09
C GLY A 43 0.32 8.20 3.42
N ALA A 44 -0.16 9.44 3.54
CA ALA A 44 -1.53 9.69 3.96
C ALA A 44 -2.55 9.05 2.99
N PRO A 45 -3.76 8.70 3.46
CA PRO A 45 -4.84 8.30 2.57
C PRO A 45 -5.07 9.35 1.49
N GLY A 46 -5.12 8.93 0.22
CA GLY A 46 -5.33 9.83 -0.92
C GLY A 46 -4.07 10.40 -1.58
N THR A 47 -2.87 10.05 -1.12
CA THR A 47 -1.61 10.44 -1.80
C THR A 47 -1.23 9.53 -2.98
N GLY A 48 -2.03 8.52 -3.34
CA GLY A 48 -1.76 7.69 -4.53
C GLY A 48 -0.56 6.75 -4.39
N LYS A 49 -0.36 6.14 -3.21
CA LYS A 49 0.66 5.10 -2.98
C LYS A 49 0.61 3.99 -4.03
N SER A 50 -0.57 3.42 -4.26
CA SER A 50 -0.81 2.37 -5.25
C SER A 50 -0.46 2.85 -6.66
N SER A 51 -0.86 4.06 -7.04
CA SER A 51 -0.51 4.66 -8.33
C SER A 51 1.00 4.74 -8.54
N ASN A 52 1.77 5.11 -7.51
CA ASN A 52 3.23 5.16 -7.58
C ASN A 52 3.86 3.76 -7.69
N ILE A 53 3.38 2.80 -6.88
CA ILE A 53 3.87 1.42 -6.89
C ILE A 53 3.65 0.79 -8.27
N TYR A 54 2.42 0.81 -8.77
CA TYR A 54 2.08 0.15 -10.03
C TYR A 54 2.64 0.89 -11.25
N ALA A 55 2.82 2.22 -11.19
CA ALA A 55 3.57 2.95 -12.23
C ALA A 55 5.02 2.47 -12.30
N ALA A 56 5.72 2.42 -11.17
CA ALA A 56 7.12 2.01 -11.12
C ALA A 56 7.32 0.54 -11.51
N ILE A 57 6.44 -0.36 -11.05
CA ILE A 57 6.47 -1.78 -11.46
C ILE A 57 6.35 -1.91 -12.98
N LYS A 58 5.40 -1.19 -13.58
CA LYS A 58 5.15 -1.21 -15.03
C LYS A 58 6.33 -0.64 -15.81
N GLU A 59 6.85 0.52 -15.41
CA GLU A 59 7.96 1.19 -16.10
C GLU A 59 9.26 0.38 -16.04
N LEU A 60 9.55 -0.22 -14.89
CA LEU A 60 10.74 -1.05 -14.69
C LEU A 60 10.59 -2.46 -15.29
N GLY A 61 9.38 -2.84 -15.71
CA GLY A 61 9.06 -4.20 -16.15
C GLY A 61 9.43 -5.22 -15.08
N LEU A 62 8.98 -5.01 -13.84
CA LEU A 62 9.18 -5.95 -12.74
C LEU A 62 8.15 -7.08 -12.84
N ASN A 63 8.61 -8.33 -12.76
CA ASN A 63 7.76 -9.49 -12.61
C ASN A 63 7.34 -9.62 -11.14
N CYS A 64 6.20 -9.05 -10.78
CA CYS A 64 5.71 -9.07 -9.41
C CYS A 64 4.51 -10.01 -9.22
N TYR A 65 4.47 -10.70 -8.09
CA TYR A 65 3.28 -11.41 -7.63
C TYR A 65 2.44 -10.48 -6.75
N ASP A 66 1.22 -10.15 -7.16
CA ASP A 66 0.32 -9.23 -6.45
C ASP A 66 -0.69 -10.01 -5.62
N LEU A 67 -0.52 -10.01 -4.30
CA LEU A 67 -1.33 -10.81 -3.38
C LEU A 67 -2.73 -10.21 -3.22
N GLU A 68 -3.73 -11.02 -3.51
CA GLU A 68 -5.14 -10.75 -3.22
C GLU A 68 -5.56 -11.53 -1.98
N LEU A 69 -6.26 -10.85 -1.05
CA LEU A 69 -6.72 -11.49 0.19
C LEU A 69 -8.13 -12.05 0.00
N GLY A 70 -8.30 -13.36 0.08
CA GLY A 70 -9.57 -14.06 -0.08
C GLY A 70 -10.35 -14.27 1.22
N LEU A 71 -10.22 -13.38 2.21
CA LEU A 71 -10.91 -13.53 3.50
C LEU A 71 -12.40 -13.20 3.37
N MET A 72 -13.29 -14.00 3.97
CA MET A 72 -14.75 -13.74 3.96
C MET A 72 -15.31 -13.24 5.29
N ASP A 73 -14.64 -13.56 6.42
CA ASP A 73 -15.13 -13.21 7.76
C ASP A 73 -14.32 -12.05 8.38
N PRO A 74 -14.92 -10.87 8.60
CA PRO A 74 -14.23 -9.75 9.25
C PRO A 74 -13.92 -10.00 10.74
N ASN A 75 -14.54 -11.02 11.34
CA ASN A 75 -14.31 -11.45 12.71
C ASN A 75 -13.33 -12.64 12.82
N ALA A 76 -12.72 -13.08 11.72
CA ALA A 76 -11.68 -14.11 11.77
C ALA A 76 -10.54 -13.69 12.73
N ASP A 77 -10.01 -14.60 13.54
CA ASP A 77 -8.85 -14.28 14.38
C ASP A 77 -7.56 -14.15 13.56
N ALA A 78 -6.48 -13.74 14.22
CA ALA A 78 -5.19 -13.51 13.56
C ALA A 78 -4.57 -14.78 12.97
N SER A 79 -4.82 -15.96 13.58
CA SER A 79 -4.32 -17.24 13.06
C SER A 79 -5.07 -17.62 11.79
N LYS A 80 -6.40 -17.50 11.79
CA LYS A 80 -7.23 -17.71 10.60
C LYS A 80 -6.84 -16.78 9.44
N LEU A 81 -6.55 -15.52 9.74
CA LEU A 81 -6.04 -14.59 8.72
C LEU A 81 -4.70 -15.07 8.16
N MET A 82 -3.76 -15.50 9.02
CA MET A 82 -2.47 -16.05 8.56
C MET A 82 -2.65 -17.30 7.70
N ASP A 83 -3.53 -18.20 8.11
CA ASP A 83 -3.85 -19.42 7.36
C ASP A 83 -4.48 -19.08 6.00
N GLN A 84 -5.39 -18.10 5.96
CA GLN A 84 -5.98 -17.61 4.72
C GLN A 84 -4.91 -17.04 3.77
N ILE A 85 -3.96 -16.25 4.28
CA ILE A 85 -2.85 -15.72 3.45
C ILE A 85 -2.04 -16.86 2.83
N TYR A 86 -1.72 -17.90 3.61
CA TYR A 86 -1.03 -19.06 3.06
C TYR A 86 -1.87 -19.84 2.07
N HIS A 87 -3.18 -19.95 2.30
CA HIS A 87 -4.09 -20.58 1.36
C HIS A 87 -4.17 -19.80 0.04
N ASP A 88 -4.27 -18.47 0.09
CA ASP A 88 -4.32 -17.60 -1.09
C ASP A 88 -3.01 -17.66 -1.88
N LEU A 89 -1.86 -17.62 -1.20
CA LEU A 89 -0.54 -17.82 -1.81
C LEU A 89 -0.41 -19.21 -2.43
N LYS A 90 -0.83 -20.25 -1.71
CA LYS A 90 -0.78 -21.63 -2.18
C LYS A 90 -1.61 -21.81 -3.45
N SER A 91 -2.83 -21.30 -3.44
CA SER A 91 -3.77 -21.38 -4.56
C SER A 91 -3.26 -20.60 -5.77
N GLY A 92 -2.88 -19.34 -5.58
CA GLY A 92 -2.47 -18.47 -6.70
C GLY A 92 -1.11 -18.82 -7.31
N LEU A 93 -0.21 -19.47 -6.55
CA LEU A 93 1.06 -20.02 -7.06
C LEU A 93 0.93 -21.48 -7.52
N ASN A 94 -0.22 -22.13 -7.30
CA ASN A 94 -0.41 -23.57 -7.49
C ASN A 94 0.63 -24.44 -6.73
N ALA A 95 1.06 -23.96 -5.56
CA ALA A 95 2.04 -24.64 -4.72
C ALA A 95 1.40 -25.80 -3.94
N ARG A 96 2.15 -26.85 -3.66
CA ARG A 96 1.69 -28.02 -2.88
C ARG A 96 2.02 -27.86 -1.41
N SER A 97 3.05 -27.10 -1.09
CA SER A 97 3.55 -26.92 0.27
C SER A 97 3.96 -25.48 0.57
N LYS A 98 4.11 -25.16 1.86
CA LYS A 98 4.64 -23.86 2.31
C LYS A 98 6.06 -23.59 1.81
N SER A 99 6.89 -24.63 1.67
CA SER A 99 8.25 -24.45 1.15
C SER A 99 8.28 -24.10 -0.33
N GLU A 100 7.33 -24.65 -1.08
CA GLU A 100 7.15 -24.36 -2.51
C GLU A 100 6.63 -22.93 -2.70
N ILE A 101 5.71 -22.45 -1.85
CA ILE A 101 5.31 -21.03 -1.84
C ILE A 101 6.54 -20.10 -1.76
N TYR A 102 7.45 -20.36 -0.82
CA TYR A 102 8.65 -19.54 -0.67
C TYR A 102 9.58 -19.64 -1.89
N HIS A 103 9.71 -20.82 -2.48
CA HIS A 103 10.51 -21.04 -3.67
C HIS A 103 9.94 -20.29 -4.89
N ASP A 104 8.63 -20.42 -5.11
CA ASP A 104 7.94 -19.77 -6.22
C ASP A 104 7.98 -18.25 -6.06
N LEU A 105 7.77 -17.73 -4.84
CA LEU A 105 7.88 -16.29 -4.55
C LEU A 105 9.29 -15.74 -4.83
N ALA A 106 10.34 -16.53 -4.62
CA ALA A 106 11.72 -16.13 -4.91
C ALA A 106 12.01 -16.01 -6.43
N SER A 107 11.15 -16.58 -7.29
CA SER A 107 11.26 -16.42 -8.76
C SER A 107 10.70 -15.10 -9.28
N PHE A 108 9.94 -14.36 -8.47
CA PHE A 108 9.45 -13.02 -8.79
C PHE A 108 10.46 -11.95 -8.36
N ASP A 109 10.44 -10.81 -9.06
CA ASP A 109 11.21 -9.64 -8.65
C ASP A 109 10.74 -9.10 -7.29
N ALA A 110 9.43 -9.24 -6.98
CA ALA A 110 8.87 -8.98 -5.66
C ALA A 110 7.45 -9.56 -5.47
N LEU A 111 7.12 -9.85 -4.21
CA LEU A 111 5.76 -9.96 -3.69
C LEU A 111 5.21 -8.56 -3.39
N VAL A 112 4.02 -8.24 -3.91
CA VAL A 112 3.32 -6.98 -3.64
C VAL A 112 2.15 -7.24 -2.71
N ILE A 113 2.15 -6.54 -1.57
CA ILE A 113 1.06 -6.52 -0.59
C ILE A 113 0.51 -5.09 -0.60
N ALA A 114 -0.47 -4.85 -1.46
CA ALA A 114 -1.04 -3.52 -1.70
C ALA A 114 -2.57 -3.54 -1.74
N ASP A 115 -3.19 -2.82 -2.68
CA ASP A 115 -4.63 -2.56 -2.65
C ASP A 115 -5.49 -3.84 -2.79
N LYS A 116 -5.06 -4.85 -3.55
CA LYS A 116 -5.76 -6.13 -3.63
C LYS A 116 -5.76 -6.90 -2.31
N PHE A 117 -4.73 -6.72 -1.50
CA PHE A 117 -4.68 -7.29 -0.15
C PHE A 117 -5.50 -6.45 0.83
N HIS A 118 -5.34 -5.13 0.79
CA HIS A 118 -5.94 -4.22 1.77
C HIS A 118 -7.42 -3.99 1.57
N ASP A 119 -7.85 -3.84 0.32
CA ASP A 119 -9.15 -3.28 -0.03
C ASP A 119 -9.90 -4.17 -1.03
N THR A 120 -9.69 -5.49 -1.02
CA THR A 120 -10.42 -6.42 -1.90
C THR A 120 -11.95 -6.27 -1.79
N HIS A 121 -12.44 -5.89 -0.60
CA HIS A 121 -13.85 -5.63 -0.31
C HIS A 121 -14.47 -4.51 -1.16
N LEU A 122 -13.64 -3.67 -1.79
CA LEU A 122 -14.09 -2.65 -2.75
C LEU A 122 -14.25 -3.20 -4.17
N MET A 123 -13.63 -4.34 -4.49
CA MET A 123 -13.76 -5.03 -5.78
C MET A 123 -14.75 -6.19 -5.71
N ASN A 124 -14.85 -6.84 -4.56
CA ASN A 124 -15.78 -7.92 -4.29
C ASN A 124 -16.42 -7.73 -2.89
N THR A 125 -17.71 -7.46 -2.86
CA THR A 125 -18.45 -7.18 -1.62
C THR A 125 -18.56 -8.37 -0.66
N GLU A 126 -18.34 -9.59 -1.14
CA GLU A 126 -18.33 -10.80 -0.31
C GLU A 126 -16.99 -11.03 0.40
N MET A 127 -15.94 -10.33 -0.05
CA MET A 127 -14.61 -10.44 0.53
C MET A 127 -14.34 -9.33 1.54
N VAL A 128 -13.40 -9.59 2.42
CA VAL A 128 -12.94 -8.73 3.51
C VAL A 128 -11.48 -8.41 3.26
N GLY A 129 -11.22 -7.17 2.86
CA GLY A 129 -9.85 -6.67 2.77
C GLY A 129 -9.22 -6.50 4.16
N TYR A 130 -7.88 -6.56 4.21
CA TYR A 130 -7.14 -6.39 5.46
C TYR A 130 -7.47 -5.06 6.18
N SER A 131 -7.77 -3.99 5.44
CA SER A 131 -8.15 -2.71 6.04
C SER A 131 -9.50 -2.78 6.78
N LEU A 132 -10.45 -3.56 6.28
CA LEU A 132 -11.73 -3.80 6.95
C LEU A 132 -11.54 -4.72 8.16
N TRP A 133 -10.77 -5.80 8.01
CA TRP A 133 -10.46 -6.72 9.11
C TRP A 133 -9.76 -6.01 10.29
N THR A 134 -8.71 -5.21 10.01
CA THR A 134 -7.99 -4.45 11.05
C THR A 134 -8.89 -3.44 11.74
N LYS A 135 -9.78 -2.76 10.99
CA LYS A 135 -10.78 -1.85 11.54
C LYS A 135 -11.76 -2.56 12.48
N THR A 136 -12.20 -3.77 12.14
CA THR A 136 -13.11 -4.56 12.99
C THR A 136 -12.39 -5.07 14.24
N LYS A 137 -11.13 -5.49 14.12
CA LYS A 137 -10.35 -6.04 15.25
C LYS A 137 -9.76 -5.01 16.20
N GLY A 138 -9.51 -3.79 15.75
CA GLY A 138 -8.83 -2.76 16.53
C GLY A 138 -7.48 -3.26 17.07
N ILE A 139 -7.25 -3.12 18.38
CA ILE A 139 -6.02 -3.57 19.07
C ILE A 139 -5.78 -5.07 18.91
N GLY A 140 -6.82 -5.88 18.71
CA GLY A 140 -6.69 -7.32 18.46
C GLY A 140 -5.87 -7.67 17.22
N SER A 141 -5.72 -6.74 16.28
CA SER A 141 -4.86 -6.88 15.10
C SER A 141 -3.37 -6.98 15.44
N LEU A 142 -2.92 -6.54 16.62
CA LEU A 142 -1.52 -6.66 17.07
C LEU A 142 -1.03 -8.11 17.09
N LYS A 143 -1.92 -9.06 17.39
CA LYS A 143 -1.58 -10.49 17.37
C LYS A 143 -1.13 -10.95 15.98
N PHE A 144 -1.71 -10.41 14.92
CA PHE A 144 -1.30 -10.74 13.55
C PHE A 144 0.12 -10.27 13.26
N TYR A 145 0.49 -9.04 13.65
CA TYR A 145 1.86 -8.56 13.47
C TYR A 145 2.90 -9.41 14.24
N ILE A 146 2.55 -9.88 15.43
CA ILE A 146 3.41 -10.82 16.19
C ILE A 146 3.57 -12.15 15.43
N LEU A 147 2.50 -12.67 14.83
CA LEU A 147 2.56 -13.87 13.99
C LEU A 147 3.44 -13.66 12.75
N CYS A 148 3.31 -12.53 12.05
CA CYS A 148 4.18 -12.19 10.92
C CYS A 148 5.65 -12.12 11.34
N MET A 149 5.95 -11.48 12.48
CA MET A 149 7.32 -11.40 12.99
C MET A 149 7.87 -12.78 13.35
N LYS A 150 7.08 -13.61 14.03
CA LYS A 150 7.45 -15.00 14.35
C LYS A 150 7.73 -15.79 13.09
N GLU A 151 6.86 -15.69 12.08
CA GLU A 151 7.02 -16.37 10.81
C GLU A 151 8.30 -15.93 10.07
N TYR A 152 8.56 -14.62 10.02
CA TYR A 152 9.77 -14.07 9.44
C TYR A 152 11.03 -14.61 10.13
N LEU A 153 11.07 -14.57 11.47
CA LEU A 153 12.22 -15.06 12.23
C LEU A 153 12.45 -16.56 12.04
N LEU A 154 11.39 -17.37 11.99
CA LEU A 154 11.48 -18.82 11.78
C LEU A 154 11.93 -19.18 10.35
N ASN A 155 11.65 -18.35 9.36
CA ASN A 155 11.95 -18.62 7.95
C ASN A 155 12.91 -17.61 7.34
N ARG A 156 13.74 -16.96 8.16
CA ARG A 156 14.59 -15.83 7.75
C ARG A 156 15.39 -16.10 6.47
N LYS A 157 16.03 -17.28 6.36
CA LYS A 157 16.79 -17.69 5.17
C LYS A 157 15.96 -17.72 3.88
N LYS A 158 14.66 -18.02 3.98
CA LYS A 158 13.75 -18.01 2.82
C LYS A 158 13.35 -16.59 2.47
N TYR A 159 13.11 -15.75 3.48
CA TYR A 159 12.82 -14.34 3.27
C TYR A 159 14.02 -13.56 2.72
N GLU A 160 15.26 -14.00 2.95
CA GLU A 160 16.47 -13.40 2.35
C GLU A 160 16.51 -13.53 0.81
N GLU A 161 15.72 -14.45 0.23
CA GLU A 161 15.60 -14.64 -1.23
C GLU A 161 14.41 -13.88 -1.83
N ILE A 162 13.50 -13.36 -1.00
CA ILE A 162 12.23 -12.78 -1.44
C ILE A 162 12.24 -11.28 -1.17
N ASN A 163 11.93 -10.51 -2.22
CA ASN A 163 11.62 -9.10 -2.06
C ASN A 163 10.14 -8.89 -1.78
N ILE A 164 9.82 -7.94 -0.92
CA ILE A 164 8.43 -7.61 -0.56
C ILE A 164 8.22 -6.10 -0.66
N ILE A 165 7.20 -5.69 -1.40
CA ILE A 165 6.70 -4.31 -1.46
C ILE A 165 5.40 -4.26 -0.67
N ILE A 166 5.39 -3.54 0.43
CA ILE A 166 4.24 -3.43 1.32
C ILE A 166 3.71 -2.00 1.26
N GLN A 167 2.47 -1.84 0.82
CA GLN A 167 1.75 -0.60 1.04
C GLN A 167 1.20 -0.60 2.46
N THR A 168 1.30 0.51 3.19
CA THR A 168 0.68 0.56 4.52
C THR A 168 0.01 1.91 4.75
N ALA A 169 -1.20 1.87 5.31
CA ALA A 169 -1.85 3.00 5.96
C ALA A 169 -2.25 2.56 7.36
N TRP A 170 -1.72 3.20 8.40
CA TRP A 170 -2.10 2.92 9.79
C TRP A 170 -3.09 3.97 10.22
N THR A 171 -4.32 3.83 9.74
CA THR A 171 -5.38 4.78 10.04
C THR A 171 -6.00 4.46 11.40
N VAL A 172 -5.79 5.35 12.36
CA VAL A 172 -6.48 5.36 13.65
C VAL A 172 -7.69 6.28 13.53
N LYS A 173 -8.86 5.82 13.97
CA LYS A 173 -10.05 6.69 14.06
C LYS A 173 -10.03 7.38 15.41
N LEU A 174 -9.79 8.69 15.43
CA LEU A 174 -9.78 9.53 16.63
C LEU A 174 -10.81 10.64 16.45
N ASN A 175 -11.75 10.79 17.39
CA ASN A 175 -12.77 11.84 17.38
C ASN A 175 -13.52 11.99 16.04
N LYS A 176 -13.99 10.87 15.46
CA LYS A 176 -14.69 10.77 14.17
C LYS A 176 -13.84 11.02 12.92
N GLU A 177 -12.62 11.55 13.05
CA GLU A 177 -11.66 11.71 11.95
C GLU A 177 -10.78 10.46 11.76
N LYS A 178 -10.43 10.16 10.51
CA LYS A 178 -9.44 9.14 10.15
C LYS A 178 -8.07 9.79 10.10
N LYS A 179 -7.19 9.46 11.05
CA LYS A 179 -5.80 9.97 11.11
C LYS A 179 -4.82 8.85 10.84
N ASP A 180 -3.84 9.08 9.98
CA ASP A 180 -2.77 8.13 9.70
C ASP A 180 -1.60 8.30 10.68
N LEU A 181 -1.19 7.21 11.32
CA LEU A 181 -0.12 7.21 12.32
C LEU A 181 1.20 7.75 11.75
N PHE A 182 1.49 7.47 10.48
CA PHE A 182 2.77 7.82 9.86
C PHE A 182 2.80 9.23 9.29
N THR A 183 1.66 9.92 9.18
CA THR A 183 1.63 11.28 8.61
C THR A 183 0.93 12.34 9.46
N ASP A 184 -0.05 11.98 10.29
CA ASP A 184 -1.00 12.94 10.85
C ASP A 184 -0.77 13.29 12.34
N PHE A 185 0.24 12.68 12.99
CA PHE A 185 0.56 12.88 14.42
C PHE A 185 1.89 13.62 14.65
N GLY A 186 2.40 14.33 13.65
CA GLY A 186 3.55 15.24 13.80
C GLY A 186 4.82 14.54 14.29
N ILE A 187 5.25 14.81 15.53
CA ILE A 187 6.46 14.21 16.13
C ILE A 187 6.30 12.70 16.31
N LEU A 188 5.10 12.23 16.72
CA LEU A 188 4.83 10.81 16.88
C LEU A 188 4.92 10.06 15.54
N SER A 189 4.46 10.69 14.46
CA SER A 189 4.62 10.16 13.10
C SER A 189 6.09 10.04 12.71
N ARG A 190 6.91 11.05 13.03
CA ARG A 190 8.36 10.99 12.81
C ARG A 190 9.03 9.86 13.59
N PHE A 191 8.64 9.66 14.86
CA PHE A 191 9.14 8.56 15.68
C PHE A 191 8.71 7.19 15.13
N ALA A 192 7.43 7.03 14.75
CA ALA A 192 6.91 5.80 14.17
C ALA A 192 7.63 5.44 12.84
N LEU A 193 7.86 6.43 11.98
CA LEU A 193 8.65 6.26 10.75
C LEU A 193 10.10 5.90 11.04
N ALA A 194 10.73 6.53 12.04
CA ALA A 194 12.10 6.21 12.44
C ALA A 194 12.21 4.76 12.92
N MET A 195 11.26 4.31 13.75
CA MET A 195 11.18 2.92 14.19
C MET A 195 10.99 1.95 13.02
N LEU A 196 10.11 2.26 12.07
CA LEU A 196 9.89 1.43 10.89
C LEU A 196 11.16 1.32 10.03
N ARG A 197 11.91 2.42 9.89
CA ARG A 197 13.18 2.48 9.15
C ARG A 197 14.32 1.66 9.78
N LEU A 198 14.22 1.29 11.06
CA LEU A 198 15.19 0.38 11.69
C LEU A 198 15.07 -1.05 11.14
N PHE A 199 13.88 -1.43 10.69
CA PHE A 199 13.58 -2.81 10.26
C PHE A 199 13.38 -2.95 8.76
N PHE A 200 12.93 -1.88 8.09
CA PHE A 200 12.52 -1.92 6.69
C PHE A 200 13.01 -0.70 5.91
N GLU A 201 13.07 -0.85 4.60
CA GLU A 201 13.29 0.28 3.71
C GLU A 201 11.98 1.04 3.56
N VAL A 202 11.93 2.31 3.95
CA VAL A 202 10.69 3.09 3.95
C VAL A 202 10.73 4.16 2.88
N VAL A 203 9.74 4.14 1.97
CA VAL A 203 9.52 5.18 0.97
C VAL A 203 8.22 5.92 1.29
N GLU A 204 8.34 7.21 1.60
CA GLU A 204 7.20 8.08 1.88
C GLU A 204 6.70 8.75 0.59
N ILE A 205 5.40 8.57 0.32
CA ILE A 205 4.68 9.25 -0.75
C ILE A 205 4.00 10.48 -0.18
N ARG A 206 4.63 11.62 -0.43
CA ARG A 206 4.20 12.94 0.01
C ARG A 206 4.55 13.98 -1.04
N TYR A 207 3.62 14.90 -1.28
CA TYR A 207 3.76 15.90 -2.32
C TYR A 207 3.93 17.31 -1.74
N SER A 208 4.65 18.15 -2.46
CA SER A 208 4.56 19.60 -2.29
C SER A 208 3.20 20.12 -2.76
N ARG A 209 2.93 21.40 -2.51
CA ARG A 209 1.71 22.05 -3.01
C ARG A 209 1.72 22.07 -4.53
N GLU A 210 2.86 22.41 -5.12
CA GLU A 210 3.08 22.48 -6.57
C GLU A 210 2.88 21.11 -7.23
N GLU A 211 3.52 20.06 -6.68
CA GLU A 211 3.32 18.67 -7.15
C GLU A 211 1.84 18.26 -7.05
N THR A 212 1.14 18.66 -5.98
CA THR A 212 -0.30 18.37 -5.81
C THR A 212 -1.14 19.08 -6.88
N VAL A 213 -0.89 20.36 -7.15
CA VAL A 213 -1.59 21.13 -8.19
C VAL A 213 -1.38 20.49 -9.56
N GLU A 214 -0.15 20.10 -9.90
CA GLU A 214 0.18 19.46 -11.18
C GLU A 214 -0.57 18.13 -11.36
N ILE A 215 -0.58 17.28 -10.33
CA ILE A 215 -1.33 16.02 -10.35
C ILE A 215 -2.83 16.29 -10.51
N VAL A 216 -3.40 17.26 -9.79
CA VAL A 216 -4.84 17.52 -9.84
C VAL A 216 -5.24 18.05 -11.22
N LYS A 217 -4.50 19.03 -11.76
CA LYS A 217 -4.75 19.58 -13.12
C LYS A 217 -4.69 18.53 -14.22
N SER A 218 -3.89 17.48 -14.06
CA SER A 218 -3.83 16.40 -15.05
C SER A 218 -5.06 15.46 -15.02
N HIS A 219 -5.96 15.63 -14.05
CA HIS A 219 -7.09 14.73 -13.78
C HIS A 219 -8.45 15.43 -13.75
N VAL A 220 -8.49 16.75 -13.55
CA VAL A 220 -9.70 17.57 -13.54
C VAL A 220 -9.46 18.87 -14.30
N ASP A 221 -10.49 19.35 -14.99
CA ASP A 221 -10.49 20.66 -15.64
C ASP A 221 -11.00 21.70 -14.63
N ALA A 222 -10.08 22.28 -13.87
CA ALA A 222 -10.39 23.27 -12.84
C ALA A 222 -9.30 24.33 -12.73
N ASP A 223 -9.72 25.56 -12.43
CA ASP A 223 -8.81 26.68 -12.22
C ASP A 223 -7.88 26.42 -11.02
N GLN A 224 -6.63 26.89 -11.16
CA GLN A 224 -5.63 26.72 -10.10
C GLN A 224 -6.08 27.28 -8.75
N LYS A 225 -6.81 28.40 -8.73
CA LYS A 225 -7.33 28.99 -7.49
C LYS A 225 -8.31 28.06 -6.77
N ILE A 226 -9.16 27.34 -7.52
CA ILE A 226 -10.10 26.37 -6.98
C ILE A 226 -9.34 25.18 -6.40
N ILE A 227 -8.34 24.68 -7.13
CA ILE A 227 -7.49 23.57 -6.68
C ILE A 227 -6.76 23.95 -5.39
N GLU A 228 -6.18 25.15 -5.33
CA GLU A 228 -5.45 25.65 -4.17
C GLU A 228 -6.35 25.80 -2.94
N ALA A 229 -7.58 26.30 -3.10
CA ALA A 229 -8.55 26.37 -2.02
C ALA A 229 -8.88 24.98 -1.43
N HIS A 230 -9.08 23.98 -2.30
CA HIS A 230 -9.28 22.59 -1.85
C HIS A 230 -8.04 21.98 -1.20
N ILE A 231 -6.83 22.36 -1.63
CA ILE A 231 -5.59 21.95 -0.97
C ILE A 231 -5.48 22.55 0.43
N ASP A 232 -5.93 23.79 0.64
CA ASP A 232 -5.92 24.42 1.96
C ASP A 232 -6.83 23.68 2.95
N GLU A 233 -7.97 23.17 2.49
CA GLU A 233 -8.90 22.40 3.32
C GLU A 233 -8.47 20.93 3.51
N LEU A 234 -8.10 20.26 2.43
CA LEU A 234 -7.92 18.80 2.40
C LEU A 234 -6.45 18.37 2.55
N GLY A 235 -5.53 19.32 2.43
CA GLY A 235 -4.09 19.10 2.37
C GLY A 235 -3.60 18.57 1.02
N ASN A 236 -2.30 18.25 0.94
CA ASN A 236 -1.62 17.73 -0.25
C ASN A 236 -1.99 16.26 -0.56
N LYS A 237 -3.29 15.99 -0.78
CA LYS A 237 -3.87 14.66 -1.00
C LYS A 237 -4.63 14.68 -2.33
N PRO A 238 -3.94 14.51 -3.48
CA PRO A 238 -4.52 14.72 -4.80
C PRO A 238 -5.84 14.00 -5.04
N ARG A 239 -5.99 12.75 -4.57
CA ARG A 239 -7.24 11.99 -4.75
C ARG A 239 -8.43 12.66 -4.06
N LEU A 240 -8.24 13.22 -2.87
CA LEU A 240 -9.32 13.88 -2.14
C LEU A 240 -9.69 15.20 -2.81
N VAL A 241 -8.69 15.97 -3.25
CA VAL A 241 -8.89 17.22 -3.99
C VAL A 241 -9.63 16.97 -5.31
N CYS A 242 -9.19 16.00 -6.12
CA CYS A 242 -9.89 15.63 -7.36
C CYS A 242 -11.33 15.17 -7.12
N GLN A 243 -11.60 14.48 -6.00
CA GLN A 243 -12.94 14.05 -5.63
C GLN A 243 -13.81 15.26 -5.26
N ALA A 244 -13.34 16.15 -4.39
CA ALA A 244 -14.09 17.33 -3.97
C ALA A 244 -14.49 18.20 -5.16
N ILE A 245 -13.55 18.51 -6.07
CA ILE A 245 -13.81 19.30 -7.29
C ILE A 245 -14.89 18.64 -8.16
N LYS A 246 -14.82 17.32 -8.37
CA LYS A 246 -15.82 16.59 -9.18
C LYS A 246 -17.20 16.49 -8.53
N TYR A 247 -17.32 16.63 -7.21
CA TYR A 247 -18.60 16.61 -6.51
C TYR A 247 -19.27 18.00 -6.45
N GLU A 248 -18.52 19.07 -6.68
CA GLU A 248 -19.01 20.45 -6.79
C GLU A 248 -19.40 20.86 -8.22
N SER A 249 -19.00 20.06 -9.22
CA SER A 249 -19.33 20.25 -10.65
C SER A 249 -20.57 19.46 -11.05
#